data_AF-A0A945X2T4-F1
#
_entry.id   AF-A0A945X2T4-F1
#
_cell.length_a   1.000
_cell.length_b   1.000
_cell.length_c   1.000
_cell.angle_alpha   90.00
_cell.angle_beta   90.00
_cell.angle_gamma   90.00
#
_symmetry.space_group_name_H-M   'P 1'
#
loop_
_entity.id
_entity.type
_entity.pdbx_description
1 polymer ?
#
loop_
_entity_poly.entity_id
_entity_poly.type
_entity_poly.pdbx_seq_one_letter_code
_entity_poly.pdbx_strand_id
1 'polypeptide(L)'
;MGRYVLALTGLVVLTVCARAADEQWLMYRTSSEMSRIVGMSSRSIVVPTATEAPDDVALPELNHKEPVYGKWSTPMTETGHVWFAFDRKGKYGSFNRLYADLDCDGDLTDEEAIKPRTASDYSVAFGPIPVVFTTEEGPVTYHLSVQLYTHGKTPRVYLRSSAWYEGKVTVGDNEFRCILVDYNTNGRFGDAGPKLNAVDRVRLGPVAIDKLDTYFVGELMELGGAYYRTTVATDGAFIAFEAAEDIATGTVQLSSAVSTFSAAGAKGLFHFQPDESGTITLPAGKYKSYDWSLEQKDDKGIPWKAHANTGREWFVVREGAETELSVGAPLVSSLKVTQTDGQFRFSQSLQGQLKESVSLTRKGSRPPAPKLRLVSKTGDYDKTLTFEYG
;
A
#
# COMPACT_ATOMS: atom_id res chain seq x y z
N MET A 1 25.33 -36.13 67.61
CA MET A 1 25.25 -34.66 67.46
C MET A 1 25.29 -34.34 65.98
N GLY A 2 24.12 -34.12 65.38
CA GLY A 2 23.98 -33.85 63.94
C GLY A 2 24.28 -32.39 63.61
N ARG A 3 24.97 -32.16 62.49
CA ARG A 3 25.16 -30.83 61.89
C ARG A 3 24.43 -30.83 60.56
N TYR A 4 23.34 -30.07 60.47
CA TYR A 4 22.69 -29.72 59.22
C TYR A 4 23.43 -28.55 58.58
N VAL A 5 23.84 -28.71 57.32
CA VAL A 5 24.35 -27.63 56.48
C VAL A 5 23.17 -27.10 55.68
N LEU A 6 22.77 -25.87 55.97
CA LEU A 6 21.75 -25.13 55.21
C LEU A 6 22.42 -24.55 53.96
N ALA A 7 22.07 -25.05 52.78
CA ALA A 7 22.46 -24.44 51.52
C ALA A 7 21.47 -23.33 51.17
N LEU A 8 21.93 -22.08 51.18
CA LEU A 8 21.15 -20.90 50.81
C LEU A 8 21.27 -20.71 49.29
N THR A 9 20.26 -21.11 48.53
CA THR A 9 20.20 -20.87 47.09
C THR A 9 19.74 -19.44 46.85
N GLY A 10 20.68 -18.56 46.47
CA GLY A 10 20.38 -17.17 46.11
C GLY A 10 19.65 -17.11 44.76
N LEU A 11 18.40 -16.66 44.77
CA LEU A 11 17.63 -16.33 43.57
C LEU A 11 18.13 -14.97 43.03
N VAL A 12 18.90 -15.00 41.95
CA VAL A 12 19.28 -13.77 41.22
C VAL A 12 18.09 -13.38 40.34
N VAL A 13 17.35 -12.35 40.78
CA VAL A 13 16.33 -11.70 39.94
C VAL A 13 17.05 -10.72 39.03
N LEU A 14 17.35 -11.14 37.80
CA LEU A 14 17.78 -10.22 36.74
C LEU A 14 16.58 -9.36 36.34
N THR A 15 16.57 -8.13 36.81
CA THR A 15 15.60 -7.13 36.35
C THR A 15 16.01 -6.70 34.94
N VAL A 16 15.36 -7.28 33.92
CA VAL A 16 15.48 -6.79 32.55
C VAL A 16 14.73 -5.46 32.48
N CYS A 17 15.46 -4.35 32.56
CA CYS A 17 14.89 -3.07 32.16
C CYS A 17 14.66 -3.14 30.66
N ALA A 18 13.39 -3.19 30.23
CA ALA A 18 13.02 -2.91 28.85
C ALA A 18 13.53 -1.50 28.50
N ARG A 19 14.60 -1.43 27.70
CA ARG A 19 15.03 -0.18 27.11
C ARG A 19 14.02 0.16 26.03
N ALA A 20 13.41 1.34 26.12
CA ALA A 20 12.66 1.89 25.00
C ALA A 20 13.58 1.90 23.77
N ALA A 21 13.07 1.44 22.62
CA ALA A 21 13.85 1.46 21.39
C ALA A 21 14.24 2.90 21.04
N ASP A 22 15.50 3.09 20.66
CA ASP A 22 16.00 4.41 20.29
C ASP A 22 15.27 4.90 19.03
N GLU A 23 14.74 6.12 19.10
CA GLU A 23 14.11 6.80 17.98
C GLU A 23 15.13 7.12 16.89
N GLN A 24 14.80 6.78 15.65
CA GLN A 24 15.70 6.99 14.51
C GLN A 24 15.07 7.98 13.56
N TRP A 25 15.57 9.21 13.64
CA TRP A 25 15.06 10.36 12.92
C TRP A 25 15.34 10.24 11.42
N LEU A 26 14.29 10.45 10.64
CA LEU A 26 14.30 10.40 9.20
C LEU A 26 14.23 11.83 8.63
N MET A 27 14.69 12.00 7.40
CA MET A 27 14.71 13.29 6.75
C MET A 27 13.50 13.45 5.85
N TYR A 28 12.76 14.55 6.05
CA TYR A 28 11.64 14.89 5.19
C TYR A 28 12.09 15.17 3.75
N ARG A 29 11.26 14.72 2.80
CA ARG A 29 11.46 14.87 1.36
C ARG A 29 10.14 15.19 0.69
N THR A 30 10.24 15.91 -0.43
CA THR A 30 9.07 16.25 -1.25
C THR A 30 9.44 16.26 -2.73
N SER A 31 8.52 15.80 -3.57
CA SER A 31 8.66 15.83 -5.04
C SER A 31 7.33 15.52 -5.72
N SER A 32 7.04 16.18 -6.86
CA SER A 32 5.93 15.78 -7.74
C SER A 32 6.16 14.42 -8.40
N GLU A 33 7.40 13.94 -8.41
CA GLU A 33 7.84 12.68 -9.01
C GLU A 33 8.18 11.64 -7.95
N MET A 34 7.58 11.74 -6.75
CA MET A 34 7.79 10.82 -5.63
C MET A 34 7.74 9.36 -6.08
N SER A 35 6.77 8.96 -6.91
CA SER A 35 6.64 7.56 -7.34
C SER A 35 7.85 7.03 -8.12
N ARG A 36 8.51 7.90 -8.87
CA ARG A 36 9.72 7.57 -9.64
C ARG A 36 10.95 7.49 -8.73
N ILE A 37 11.04 8.37 -7.73
CA ILE A 37 12.18 8.45 -6.81
C ILE A 37 12.11 7.33 -5.77
N VAL A 38 10.95 7.22 -5.12
CA VAL A 38 10.69 6.24 -4.06
C VAL A 38 10.43 4.87 -4.63
N GLY A 39 10.11 4.72 -5.93
CA GLY A 39 9.80 3.44 -6.58
C GLY A 39 8.46 2.84 -6.18
N MET A 40 7.60 3.63 -5.55
CA MET A 40 6.18 3.35 -5.29
C MET A 40 5.42 4.67 -5.17
N SER A 41 4.15 4.69 -5.57
CA SER A 41 3.26 5.83 -5.32
C SER A 41 2.50 5.65 -4.01
N SER A 42 2.15 6.75 -3.35
CA SER A 42 1.00 6.72 -2.45
C SER A 42 -0.25 6.29 -3.22
N ARG A 43 -1.25 5.83 -2.49
CA ARG A 43 -2.57 5.60 -3.05
C ARG A 43 -3.16 6.92 -3.49
N SER A 44 -3.68 6.95 -4.71
CA SER A 44 -4.54 8.05 -5.12
C SER A 44 -5.89 7.92 -4.42
N ILE A 45 -6.27 8.89 -3.59
CA ILE A 45 -7.60 8.96 -3.00
C ILE A 45 -8.49 9.89 -3.81
N VAL A 46 -9.77 9.54 -3.90
CA VAL A 46 -10.78 10.39 -4.53
C VAL A 46 -11.45 11.19 -3.42
N VAL A 47 -11.41 12.51 -3.57
CA VAL A 47 -11.99 13.44 -2.62
C VAL A 47 -13.44 13.71 -3.02
N PRO A 48 -14.40 13.70 -2.08
CA PRO A 48 -15.76 14.16 -2.35
C PRO A 48 -15.75 15.59 -2.90
N THR A 49 -16.50 15.80 -3.98
CA THR A 49 -16.60 17.11 -4.62
C THR A 49 -18.01 17.67 -4.52
N ALA A 50 -18.12 18.97 -4.30
CA ALA A 50 -19.38 19.72 -4.36
C ALA A 50 -19.26 20.87 -5.38
N THR A 51 -20.42 21.34 -5.87
CA THR A 51 -20.55 22.53 -6.71
C THR A 51 -21.25 23.69 -5.99
N GLU A 52 -21.87 23.39 -4.85
CA GLU A 52 -22.44 24.39 -3.94
C GLU A 52 -21.34 24.83 -2.97
N ALA A 53 -21.35 26.11 -2.62
CA ALA A 53 -20.39 26.66 -1.67
C ALA A 53 -20.59 26.00 -0.30
N PRO A 54 -19.52 25.49 0.33
CA PRO A 54 -19.57 25.05 1.72
C PRO A 54 -19.89 26.21 2.69
N ASP A 55 -20.70 25.93 3.70
CA ASP A 55 -21.11 26.92 4.73
C ASP A 55 -20.06 27.08 5.85
N ASP A 56 -19.12 26.13 5.97
CA ASP A 56 -18.13 26.00 7.05
C ASP A 56 -16.73 26.51 6.68
N VAL A 57 -16.58 27.27 5.58
CA VAL A 57 -15.30 27.83 5.14
C VAL A 57 -15.51 29.21 4.50
N ALA A 58 -14.64 30.17 4.82
CA ALA A 58 -14.65 31.46 4.15
C ALA A 58 -14.04 31.34 2.75
N LEU A 59 -14.65 31.95 1.73
CA LEU A 59 -14.27 31.78 0.33
C LEU A 59 -13.79 33.10 -0.29
N PRO A 60 -12.71 33.09 -1.09
CA PRO A 60 -12.27 34.26 -1.82
C PRO A 60 -13.28 34.61 -2.92
N GLU A 61 -13.12 35.77 -3.55
CA GLU A 61 -13.93 36.11 -4.73
C GLU A 61 -13.56 35.18 -5.90
N LEU A 62 -14.47 34.25 -6.21
CA LEU A 62 -14.31 33.29 -7.30
C LEU A 62 -14.85 33.88 -8.62
N ASN A 63 -14.16 33.63 -9.72
CA ASN A 63 -14.52 34.20 -11.02
C ASN A 63 -15.49 33.30 -11.80
N HIS A 64 -15.47 32.00 -11.53
CA HIS A 64 -16.34 31.03 -12.17
C HIS A 64 -17.70 30.93 -11.45
N LYS A 65 -18.78 30.76 -12.22
CA LYS A 65 -20.14 30.61 -11.68
C LYS A 65 -20.41 29.22 -11.08
N GLU A 66 -19.62 28.24 -11.46
CA GLU A 66 -19.72 26.84 -11.02
C GLU A 66 -18.33 26.36 -10.57
N PRO A 67 -17.78 26.91 -9.47
CA PRO A 67 -16.54 26.42 -8.91
C PRO A 67 -16.70 24.96 -8.46
N VAL A 68 -15.58 24.26 -8.28
CA VAL A 68 -15.56 22.92 -7.71
C VAL A 68 -14.92 23.01 -6.34
N TYR A 69 -15.55 22.43 -5.34
CA TYR A 69 -15.03 22.34 -3.99
C TYR A 69 -14.64 20.90 -3.67
N GLY A 70 -13.50 20.70 -3.03
CA GLY A 70 -13.04 19.39 -2.55
C GLY A 70 -12.83 19.38 -1.04
N LYS A 71 -13.32 18.34 -0.35
CA LYS A 71 -13.18 18.17 1.10
C LYS A 71 -12.27 16.99 1.45
N TRP A 72 -11.00 17.22 1.71
CA TRP A 72 -10.06 16.15 2.06
C TRP A 72 -10.15 15.81 3.54
N SER A 73 -10.56 14.59 3.87
CA SER A 73 -10.56 14.11 5.25
C SER A 73 -9.16 13.76 5.72
N THR A 74 -8.75 14.32 6.85
CA THR A 74 -7.45 14.08 7.48
C THR A 74 -7.62 14.07 9.01
N PRO A 75 -6.94 13.16 9.74
CA PRO A 75 -6.91 13.20 11.20
C PRO A 75 -5.96 14.28 11.75
N MET A 76 -5.24 15.01 10.89
CA MET A 76 -4.22 15.99 11.30
C MET A 76 -4.80 17.36 11.68
N THR A 77 -6.12 17.56 11.53
CA THR A 77 -6.83 18.80 11.88
C THR A 77 -7.95 18.52 12.86
N GLU A 78 -8.27 19.48 13.74
CA GLU A 78 -9.38 19.34 14.69
C GLU A 78 -10.75 19.20 14.00
N THR A 79 -10.92 19.88 12.86
CA THR A 79 -12.12 19.79 12.02
C THR A 79 -12.22 18.47 11.25
N GLY A 80 -11.13 17.69 11.20
CA GLY A 80 -11.04 16.41 10.50
C GLY A 80 -10.97 16.53 8.98
N HIS A 81 -10.74 17.74 8.44
CA HIS A 81 -10.65 17.98 7.01
C HIS A 81 -9.87 19.24 6.64
N VAL A 82 -9.57 19.37 5.33
CA VAL A 82 -9.00 20.53 4.66
C VAL A 82 -9.81 20.81 3.39
N TRP A 83 -10.04 22.08 3.10
CA TRP A 83 -10.82 22.53 1.94
C TRP A 83 -9.97 22.91 0.74
N PHE A 84 -10.53 22.67 -0.44
CA PHE A 84 -10.00 23.10 -1.73
C PHE A 84 -11.10 23.79 -2.54
N ALA A 85 -10.79 24.91 -3.19
CA ALA A 85 -11.66 25.56 -4.16
C ALA A 85 -10.94 25.71 -5.51
N PHE A 86 -11.51 25.12 -6.56
CA PHE A 86 -11.00 25.19 -7.92
C PHE A 86 -11.75 26.26 -8.71
N ASP A 87 -11.00 27.20 -9.27
CA ASP A 87 -11.53 28.33 -10.04
C ASP A 87 -10.87 28.44 -11.42
N ARG A 88 -11.41 29.34 -12.24
CA ARG A 88 -10.88 29.75 -13.53
C ARG A 88 -10.48 31.21 -13.46
N LYS A 89 -9.40 31.60 -14.14
CA LYS A 89 -9.03 33.01 -14.29
C LYS A 89 -10.08 33.82 -15.07
N GLY A 90 -10.84 33.18 -15.95
CA GLY A 90 -11.87 33.82 -16.76
C GLY A 90 -13.16 32.98 -16.81
N LYS A 91 -14.20 33.55 -17.40
CA LYS A 91 -15.53 32.92 -17.51
C LYS A 91 -15.51 31.59 -18.27
N TYR A 92 -14.54 31.40 -19.17
CA TYR A 92 -14.40 30.22 -20.03
C TYR A 92 -13.00 29.62 -19.91
N GLY A 93 -12.84 28.37 -20.35
CA GLY A 93 -11.56 27.65 -20.37
C GLY A 93 -11.43 26.62 -19.24
N SER A 94 -10.25 25.99 -19.14
CA SER A 94 -9.96 25.01 -18.10
C SER A 94 -9.77 25.68 -16.73
N PHE A 95 -10.04 24.92 -15.66
CA PHE A 95 -9.62 25.29 -14.31
C PHE A 95 -8.12 25.58 -14.27
N ASN A 96 -7.73 26.68 -13.66
CA ASN A 96 -6.32 27.08 -13.64
C ASN A 96 -5.93 27.84 -12.37
N ARG A 97 -6.79 27.78 -11.35
CA ARG A 97 -6.58 28.31 -10.01
C ARG A 97 -7.07 27.29 -9.00
N LEU A 98 -6.29 27.08 -7.96
CA LEU A 98 -6.65 26.32 -6.78
C LEU A 98 -6.39 27.21 -5.57
N TYR A 99 -7.41 27.40 -4.75
CA TYR A 99 -7.25 27.87 -3.37
C TYR A 99 -7.34 26.64 -2.47
N ALA A 100 -6.45 26.56 -1.50
CA ALA A 100 -6.34 25.43 -0.59
C ALA A 100 -6.14 26.01 0.80
N ASP A 101 -6.81 25.44 1.79
CA ASP A 101 -6.73 25.84 3.20
C ASP A 101 -5.38 25.31 3.74
N LEU A 102 -4.32 26.09 3.56
CA LEU A 102 -2.95 25.63 3.74
C LEU A 102 -2.54 25.58 5.20
N ASP A 103 -3.15 26.37 6.08
CA ASP A 103 -2.88 26.35 7.53
C ASP A 103 -4.03 25.74 8.36
N CYS A 104 -5.07 25.25 7.69
CA CYS A 104 -6.19 24.50 8.25
C CYS A 104 -7.10 25.34 9.17
N ASP A 105 -7.21 26.64 8.93
CA ASP A 105 -8.02 27.55 9.75
C ASP A 105 -9.47 27.70 9.23
N GLY A 106 -9.76 27.18 8.04
CA GLY A 106 -11.08 27.27 7.41
C GLY A 106 -11.36 28.60 6.71
N ASP A 107 -10.33 29.38 6.40
CA ASP A 107 -10.40 30.60 5.60
C ASP A 107 -9.61 30.41 4.29
N LEU A 108 -10.27 30.60 3.15
CA LEU A 108 -9.61 30.62 1.84
C LEU A 108 -9.45 32.05 1.30
N THR A 109 -9.87 33.07 2.05
CA THR A 109 -9.87 34.47 1.59
C THR A 109 -8.50 35.12 1.65
N ASP A 110 -7.63 34.64 2.53
CA ASP A 110 -6.23 35.03 2.67
C ASP A 110 -5.28 34.15 1.83
N GLU A 111 -5.79 33.05 1.30
CA GLU A 111 -5.02 32.12 0.48
C GLU A 111 -4.72 32.64 -0.93
N GLU A 112 -3.46 32.48 -1.36
CA GLU A 112 -3.06 32.83 -2.72
C GLU A 112 -3.47 31.76 -3.74
N ALA A 113 -3.98 32.19 -4.90
CA ALA A 113 -4.35 31.27 -5.97
C ALA A 113 -3.14 30.49 -6.53
N ILE A 114 -3.13 29.18 -6.32
CA ILE A 114 -2.11 28.26 -6.80
C ILE A 114 -2.32 27.97 -8.29
N LYS A 115 -1.25 28.06 -9.08
CA LYS A 115 -1.24 27.76 -10.52
C LYS A 115 -1.00 26.26 -10.78
N PRO A 116 -1.61 25.67 -11.82
CA PRO A 116 -1.37 24.27 -12.15
C PRO A 116 0.07 24.08 -12.67
N ARG A 117 0.67 22.96 -12.28
CA ARG A 117 1.94 22.47 -12.84
C ARG A 117 1.75 21.91 -14.24
N THR A 118 0.64 21.21 -14.46
CA THR A 118 0.26 20.65 -15.76
C THR A 118 -1.23 20.84 -16.00
N ALA A 119 -1.63 21.12 -17.24
CA ALA A 119 -3.03 21.25 -17.62
C ALA A 119 -3.28 20.62 -18.99
N SER A 120 -4.43 19.98 -19.13
CA SER A 120 -5.04 19.55 -20.37
C SER A 120 -6.52 19.98 -20.39
N ASP A 121 -7.24 19.67 -21.46
CA ASP A 121 -8.64 20.08 -21.63
C ASP A 121 -9.57 19.60 -20.51
N TYR A 122 -9.27 18.46 -19.89
CA TYR A 122 -10.12 17.83 -18.88
C TYR A 122 -9.39 17.41 -17.59
N SER A 123 -8.11 17.75 -17.46
CA SER A 123 -7.31 17.38 -16.30
C SER A 123 -6.31 18.48 -15.96
N VAL A 124 -6.29 18.91 -14.71
CA VAL A 124 -5.29 19.86 -14.22
C VAL A 124 -4.67 19.36 -12.93
N ALA A 125 -3.36 19.51 -12.79
CA ALA A 125 -2.63 19.04 -11.62
C ALA A 125 -1.83 20.18 -10.99
N PHE A 126 -1.89 20.25 -9.67
CA PHE A 126 -1.23 21.21 -8.80
C PHE A 126 -0.24 20.48 -7.88
N GLY A 127 0.70 21.25 -7.33
CA GLY A 127 1.62 20.80 -6.31
C GLY A 127 3.02 20.40 -6.80
N PRO A 128 3.91 20.03 -5.86
CA PRO A 128 3.62 19.74 -4.45
C PRO A 128 3.16 20.99 -3.66
N ILE A 129 2.06 20.90 -2.93
CA ILE A 129 1.46 22.00 -2.14
C ILE A 129 1.73 21.75 -0.67
N PRO A 130 2.36 22.68 0.07
CA PRO A 130 2.59 22.54 1.51
C PRO A 130 1.33 22.87 2.31
N VAL A 131 0.76 21.88 2.99
CA VAL A 131 -0.24 22.08 4.05
C VAL A 131 0.48 22.04 5.39
N VAL A 132 0.22 22.98 6.28
CA VAL A 132 0.81 23.12 7.60
C VAL A 132 -0.24 22.73 8.63
N PHE A 133 0.04 21.66 9.37
CA PHE A 133 -0.78 21.20 10.47
C PHE A 133 -0.26 21.75 11.79
N THR A 134 -1.14 22.32 12.61
CA THR A 134 -0.81 22.68 13.99
C THR A 134 -0.92 21.44 14.87
N THR A 135 0.18 21.06 15.51
CA THR A 135 0.23 19.93 16.45
C THR A 135 0.71 20.39 17.83
N GLU A 136 0.56 19.55 18.85
CA GLU A 136 1.06 19.83 20.21
C GLU A 136 2.58 20.07 20.24
N GLU A 137 3.33 19.44 19.33
CA GLU A 137 4.79 19.55 19.23
C GLU A 137 5.25 20.72 18.34
N GLY A 138 4.30 21.42 17.71
CA GLY A 138 4.54 22.53 16.79
C GLY A 138 3.97 22.29 15.38
N PRO A 139 4.20 23.24 14.45
CA PRO A 139 3.70 23.13 13.09
C PRO A 139 4.45 22.04 12.31
N VAL A 140 3.70 21.19 11.60
CA VAL A 140 4.21 20.12 10.74
C VAL A 140 3.78 20.38 9.30
N THR A 141 4.72 20.36 8.35
CA THR A 141 4.40 20.53 6.92
C THR A 141 4.22 19.19 6.20
N TYR A 142 3.13 19.06 5.45
CA TYR A 142 2.81 17.91 4.62
C TYR A 142 2.56 18.34 3.16
N HIS A 143 3.22 17.69 2.19
CA HIS A 143 3.05 18.06 0.79
C HIS A 143 2.10 17.15 0.02
N LEU A 144 1.15 17.76 -0.68
CA LEU A 144 0.16 17.11 -1.53
C LEU A 144 0.33 17.41 -3.01
N SER A 145 0.00 16.42 -3.85
CA SER A 145 -0.35 16.65 -5.26
C SER A 145 -1.86 16.57 -5.40
N VAL A 146 -2.43 17.57 -6.07
CA VAL A 146 -3.89 17.69 -6.27
C VAL A 146 -4.18 17.63 -7.75
N GLN A 147 -5.07 16.75 -8.18
CA GLN A 147 -5.48 16.64 -9.59
C GLN A 147 -6.99 16.74 -9.72
N LEU A 148 -7.47 17.75 -10.45
CA LEU A 148 -8.87 17.88 -10.82
C LEU A 148 -9.08 17.27 -12.21
N TYR A 149 -10.04 16.37 -12.32
CA TYR A 149 -10.46 15.72 -13.54
C TYR A 149 -11.92 16.07 -13.83
N THR A 150 -12.19 16.72 -14.96
CA THR A 150 -13.53 17.23 -15.32
C THR A 150 -14.19 16.47 -16.46
N HIS A 151 -13.60 15.37 -16.93
CA HIS A 151 -14.23 14.55 -17.96
C HIS A 151 -15.36 13.69 -17.36
N GLY A 152 -16.59 14.03 -17.72
CA GLY A 152 -17.81 13.35 -17.28
C GLY A 152 -18.84 14.33 -16.72
N LYS A 153 -19.89 13.80 -16.08
CA LYS A 153 -20.96 14.62 -15.48
C LYS A 153 -20.55 15.26 -14.15
N THR A 154 -19.61 14.65 -13.43
CA THR A 154 -19.20 15.09 -12.10
C THR A 154 -17.68 15.20 -12.07
N PRO A 155 -17.13 16.37 -11.71
CA PRO A 155 -15.70 16.53 -11.48
C PRO A 155 -15.19 15.54 -10.43
N ARG A 156 -13.92 15.15 -10.53
CA ARG A 156 -13.25 14.30 -9.54
C ARG A 156 -11.95 14.95 -9.12
N VAL A 157 -11.73 15.04 -7.82
CA VAL A 157 -10.46 15.49 -7.27
C VAL A 157 -9.71 14.27 -6.76
N TYR A 158 -8.48 14.11 -7.22
CA TYR A 158 -7.56 13.07 -6.79
C TYR A 158 -6.44 13.70 -5.97
N LEU A 159 -6.17 13.13 -4.80
CA LEU A 159 -5.01 13.49 -4.00
C LEU A 159 -4.00 12.36 -3.96
N ARG A 160 -2.73 12.76 -3.83
CA ARG A 160 -1.59 11.89 -3.56
C ARG A 160 -0.62 12.59 -2.64
N SER A 161 -0.03 11.84 -1.72
CA SER A 161 1.15 12.30 -1.01
C SER A 161 2.24 12.64 -2.02
N SER A 162 2.88 13.78 -1.82
CA SER A 162 4.10 14.19 -2.53
C SER A 162 5.28 14.28 -1.60
N ALA A 163 5.14 13.75 -0.38
CA ALA A 163 6.15 13.75 0.66
C ALA A 163 6.47 12.33 1.13
N TRP A 164 7.69 12.16 1.64
CA TRP A 164 8.11 10.96 2.33
C TRP A 164 9.20 11.30 3.33
N TYR A 165 9.48 10.36 4.23
CA TYR A 165 10.66 10.43 5.07
C TYR A 165 11.65 9.38 4.62
N GLU A 166 12.93 9.73 4.59
CA GLU A 166 13.99 8.78 4.28
C GLU A 166 15.22 8.98 5.17
N GLY A 167 15.90 7.89 5.47
CA GLY A 167 17.08 7.93 6.31
C GLY A 167 17.76 6.57 6.40
N LYS A 168 18.88 6.55 7.13
CA LYS A 168 19.48 5.30 7.57
C LYS A 168 18.91 4.95 8.93
N VAL A 169 18.65 3.67 9.14
CA VAL A 169 18.22 3.12 10.42
C VAL A 169 19.05 1.88 10.74
N THR A 170 19.23 1.59 12.02
CA THR A 170 19.89 0.41 12.56
C THR A 170 18.82 -0.51 13.14
N VAL A 171 18.84 -1.78 12.75
CA VAL A 171 17.97 -2.81 13.30
C VAL A 171 18.82 -4.04 13.64
N GLY A 172 18.87 -4.37 14.92
CA GLY A 172 19.89 -5.28 15.44
C GLY A 172 21.29 -4.72 15.14
N ASP A 173 22.15 -5.56 14.56
CA ASP A 173 23.53 -5.17 14.18
C ASP A 173 23.65 -4.65 12.73
N ASN A 174 22.53 -4.44 12.03
CA ASN A 174 22.53 -4.13 10.60
C ASN A 174 21.98 -2.74 10.30
N GLU A 175 22.60 -2.05 9.34
CA GLU A 175 22.11 -0.78 8.79
C GLU A 175 21.21 -0.99 7.58
N PHE A 176 20.08 -0.30 7.58
CA PHE A 176 19.10 -0.29 6.50
C PHE A 176 18.88 1.13 5.98
N ARG A 177 18.65 1.25 4.67
CA ARG A 177 17.99 2.42 4.11
C ARG A 177 16.49 2.28 4.37
N CYS A 178 15.89 3.29 4.99
CA CYS A 178 14.47 3.36 5.31
C CYS A 178 13.80 4.45 4.47
N ILE A 179 12.63 4.14 3.91
CA ILE A 179 11.71 5.13 3.34
C ILE A 179 10.31 4.89 3.92
N LEU A 180 9.73 5.91 4.53
CA LEU A 180 8.40 5.89 5.11
C LEU A 180 7.43 6.69 4.24
N VAL A 181 6.31 6.08 3.90
CA VAL A 181 5.32 6.63 2.96
C VAL A 181 3.94 6.59 3.60
N ASP A 182 3.33 7.75 3.74
CA ASP A 182 1.88 7.89 3.91
C ASP A 182 1.21 7.35 2.64
N TYR A 183 0.78 6.10 2.73
CA TYR A 183 0.25 5.40 1.58
C TYR A 183 -1.21 5.76 1.37
N ASN A 184 -1.96 6.06 2.43
CA ASN A 184 -3.38 6.34 2.33
C ASN A 184 -3.68 7.82 2.00
N THR A 185 -2.66 8.69 2.04
CA THR A 185 -2.73 10.13 1.79
C THR A 185 -3.66 10.84 2.77
N ASN A 186 -3.53 10.59 4.06
CA ASN A 186 -4.29 11.29 5.10
C ASN A 186 -3.44 12.27 5.92
N GLY A 187 -2.13 12.38 5.66
CA GLY A 187 -1.23 13.28 6.38
C GLY A 187 -0.46 12.63 7.53
N ARG A 188 -0.80 11.39 7.90
CA ARG A 188 -0.14 10.60 8.94
C ARG A 188 0.72 9.51 8.29
N PHE A 189 1.83 9.12 8.93
CA PHE A 189 2.74 8.08 8.41
C PHE A 189 2.77 6.77 9.22
N GLY A 190 1.92 6.67 10.25
CA GLY A 190 1.89 5.55 11.20
C GLY A 190 0.64 4.69 11.14
N ASP A 191 -0.17 4.77 10.08
CA ASP A 191 -1.43 4.04 10.02
C ASP A 191 -1.19 2.54 9.83
N ALA A 192 -1.63 1.77 10.83
CA ALA A 192 -1.61 0.31 10.85
C ALA A 192 -3.03 -0.28 10.90
N GLY A 193 -3.19 -1.53 10.47
CA GLY A 193 -4.45 -2.25 10.66
C GLY A 193 -4.80 -3.28 9.58
N PRO A 194 -6.00 -3.88 9.65
CA PRO A 194 -6.41 -4.95 8.74
C PRO A 194 -6.83 -4.43 7.36
N LYS A 195 -7.12 -3.13 7.23
CA LYS A 195 -7.54 -2.54 5.95
C LYS A 195 -6.30 -2.18 5.13
N LEU A 196 -5.76 -3.16 4.41
CA LEU A 196 -4.45 -3.08 3.73
C LEU A 196 -4.27 -1.84 2.83
N ASN A 197 -5.34 -1.30 2.25
CA ASN A 197 -5.29 -0.11 1.41
C ASN A 197 -5.36 1.23 2.17
N ALA A 198 -5.43 1.18 3.50
CA ALA A 198 -5.41 2.31 4.42
C ALA A 198 -4.20 2.25 5.37
N VAL A 199 -3.32 1.27 5.20
CA VAL A 199 -2.10 1.10 5.99
C VAL A 199 -0.96 1.80 5.26
N ASP A 200 -0.02 2.37 6.00
CA ASP A 200 1.17 3.02 5.46
C ASP A 200 2.26 2.02 5.05
N ARG A 201 3.30 2.52 4.39
CA ARG A 201 4.36 1.67 3.84
C ARG A 201 5.70 2.08 4.40
N VAL A 202 6.48 1.07 4.77
CA VAL A 202 7.90 1.21 5.05
C VAL A 202 8.65 0.45 3.97
N ARG A 203 9.56 1.11 3.27
CA ARG A 203 10.53 0.43 2.41
C ARG A 203 11.85 0.31 3.14
N LEU A 204 12.36 -0.90 3.25
CA LEU A 204 13.62 -1.19 3.92
C LEU A 204 14.48 -2.10 3.06
N GLY A 205 15.78 -1.89 3.15
CA GLY A 205 16.78 -2.73 2.51
C GLY A 205 18.17 -2.46 3.07
N PRO A 206 19.07 -3.45 3.12
CA PRO A 206 20.43 -3.26 3.62
C PRO A 206 21.12 -2.13 2.86
N VAL A 207 21.82 -1.22 3.54
CA VAL A 207 22.52 -0.10 2.87
C VAL A 207 23.53 -0.58 1.82
N ALA A 208 24.08 -1.79 2.01
CA ALA A 208 25.02 -2.41 1.09
C ALA A 208 24.40 -2.85 -0.25
N ILE A 209 23.08 -2.95 -0.34
CA ILE A 209 22.35 -3.42 -1.53
C ILE A 209 21.31 -2.36 -1.89
N ASP A 210 21.36 -1.82 -3.11
CA ASP A 210 20.34 -0.86 -3.60
C ASP A 210 19.04 -1.59 -4.02
N LYS A 211 18.49 -2.36 -3.08
CA LYS A 211 17.22 -3.07 -3.20
C LYS A 211 16.43 -2.81 -1.93
N LEU A 212 15.22 -2.28 -2.10
CA LEU A 212 14.29 -2.03 -1.01
C LEU A 212 13.09 -2.95 -1.14
N ASP A 213 12.85 -3.77 -0.13
CA ASP A 213 11.60 -4.52 0.02
C ASP A 213 10.53 -3.60 0.64
N THR A 214 9.26 -4.00 0.56
CA THR A 214 8.12 -3.19 1.02
C THR A 214 7.43 -3.90 2.17
N TYR A 215 7.31 -3.22 3.29
CA TYR A 215 6.60 -3.63 4.48
C TYR A 215 5.38 -2.73 4.72
N PHE A 216 4.46 -3.21 5.53
CA PHE A 216 3.31 -2.45 6.00
C PHE A 216 3.62 -1.94 7.40
N VAL A 217 3.24 -0.71 7.69
CA VAL A 217 3.23 -0.25 9.09
C VAL A 217 2.24 -1.13 9.86
N GLY A 218 2.73 -1.76 10.92
CA GLY A 218 2.03 -2.79 11.67
C GLY A 218 2.68 -3.02 13.03
N GLU A 219 2.07 -3.87 13.85
CA GLU A 219 2.61 -4.18 15.18
C GLU A 219 4.03 -4.78 15.14
N LEU A 220 4.34 -5.54 14.09
CA LEU A 220 5.57 -6.29 13.94
C LEU A 220 6.15 -6.16 12.53
N MET A 221 7.47 -6.27 12.45
CA MET A 221 8.20 -6.40 11.21
C MET A 221 9.23 -7.52 11.34
N GLU A 222 9.33 -8.37 10.32
CA GLU A 222 10.38 -9.38 10.24
C GLU A 222 11.56 -8.84 9.45
N LEU A 223 12.72 -8.73 10.10
CA LEU A 223 13.96 -8.22 9.51
C LEU A 223 15.10 -9.15 9.88
N GLY A 224 15.75 -9.74 8.86
CA GLY A 224 16.88 -10.66 9.07
C GLY A 224 16.53 -11.92 9.86
N GLY A 225 15.27 -12.41 9.78
CA GLY A 225 14.80 -13.59 10.50
C GLY A 225 14.44 -13.36 11.97
N ALA A 226 14.46 -12.11 12.43
CA ALA A 226 13.99 -11.71 13.76
C ALA A 226 12.78 -10.77 13.66
N TYR A 227 11.93 -10.78 14.68
CA TYR A 227 10.76 -9.91 14.78
C TYR A 227 11.08 -8.66 15.59
N TYR A 228 10.54 -7.53 15.14
CA TYR A 228 10.67 -6.24 15.81
C TYR A 228 9.32 -5.57 15.94
N ARG A 229 9.00 -5.06 17.12
CA ARG A 229 7.91 -4.10 17.30
C ARG A 229 8.33 -2.78 16.68
N THR A 230 7.44 -2.21 15.88
CA THR A 230 7.73 -0.98 15.14
C THR A 230 6.89 0.17 15.67
N THR A 231 7.52 1.29 15.98
CA THR A 231 6.85 2.55 16.33
C THR A 231 7.19 3.60 15.30
N VAL A 232 6.18 4.34 14.83
CA VAL A 232 6.34 5.41 13.84
C VAL A 232 5.68 6.66 14.41
N ALA A 233 6.39 7.80 14.37
CA ALA A 233 5.83 9.09 14.76
C ALA A 233 4.58 9.41 13.92
N THR A 234 3.61 10.10 14.49
CA THR A 234 2.36 10.48 13.78
C THR A 234 2.68 11.23 12.49
N ASP A 235 3.60 12.19 12.55
CA ASP A 235 4.07 12.98 11.41
C ASP A 235 5.11 12.27 10.54
N GLY A 236 5.57 11.07 10.92
CA GLY A 236 6.60 10.28 10.24
C GLY A 236 8.05 10.66 10.51
N ALA A 237 8.32 11.61 11.42
CA ALA A 237 9.67 12.16 11.63
C ALA A 237 10.69 11.13 12.15
N PHE A 238 10.24 10.10 12.87
CA PHE A 238 11.10 8.99 13.29
C PHE A 238 10.41 7.62 13.16
N ILE A 239 11.25 6.60 13.18
CA ILE A 239 10.86 5.20 13.35
C ILE A 239 11.74 4.55 14.44
N ALA A 240 11.18 3.63 15.21
CA ALA A 240 11.90 2.86 16.22
C ALA A 240 11.60 1.36 16.08
N PHE A 241 12.60 0.53 16.38
CA PHE A 241 12.51 -0.92 16.29
C PHE A 241 12.94 -1.56 17.61
N GLU A 242 12.03 -2.26 18.27
CA GLU A 242 12.29 -2.98 19.51
C GLU A 242 12.27 -4.49 19.22
N ALA A 243 13.31 -5.23 19.61
CA ALA A 243 13.33 -6.67 19.42
C ALA A 243 12.13 -7.34 20.12
N ALA A 244 11.51 -8.30 19.43
CA ALA A 244 10.34 -9.01 19.92
C ALA A 244 10.61 -10.51 19.94
N GLU A 245 11.02 -11.01 21.11
CA GLU A 245 11.32 -12.43 21.34
C GLU A 245 10.09 -13.22 21.82
N ASP A 246 9.09 -12.51 22.34
CA ASP A 246 7.88 -13.04 22.96
C ASP A 246 6.71 -13.15 21.96
N ILE A 247 7.01 -13.56 20.72
CA ILE A 247 6.00 -13.66 19.66
C ILE A 247 5.42 -15.07 19.63
N ALA A 248 4.13 -15.17 19.97
CA ALA A 248 3.35 -16.37 19.70
C ALA A 248 3.27 -16.60 18.19
N THR A 249 3.66 -17.79 17.73
CA THR A 249 3.64 -18.17 16.31
C THR A 249 2.80 -19.42 16.08
N GLY A 250 2.31 -19.58 14.86
CA GLY A 250 1.75 -20.83 14.35
C GLY A 250 2.38 -21.21 13.02
N THR A 251 2.10 -22.44 12.60
CA THR A 251 2.60 -22.99 11.34
C THR A 251 1.56 -22.79 10.25
N VAL A 252 1.99 -22.41 9.06
CA VAL A 252 1.12 -22.36 7.88
C VAL A 252 1.63 -23.34 6.84
N GLN A 253 0.75 -24.25 6.44
CA GLN A 253 1.04 -25.23 5.40
C GLN A 253 0.53 -24.72 4.05
N LEU A 254 1.45 -24.55 3.11
CA LEU A 254 1.19 -24.17 1.73
C LEU A 254 1.36 -25.38 0.81
N SER A 255 1.00 -25.23 -0.46
CA SER A 255 1.46 -26.18 -1.48
C SER A 255 2.98 -26.14 -1.58
N SER A 256 3.65 -27.29 -1.59
CA SER A 256 5.11 -27.40 -1.79
C SER A 256 5.60 -26.84 -3.12
N ALA A 257 4.70 -26.54 -4.06
CA ALA A 257 5.03 -25.85 -5.31
C ALA A 257 5.22 -24.33 -5.14
N VAL A 258 4.81 -23.74 -4.01
CA VAL A 258 4.93 -22.30 -3.75
C VAL A 258 6.38 -21.98 -3.40
N SER A 259 7.02 -21.15 -4.22
CA SER A 259 8.40 -20.73 -4.04
C SER A 259 8.55 -19.44 -3.22
N THR A 260 7.54 -18.57 -3.25
CA THR A 260 7.46 -17.39 -2.38
C THR A 260 6.03 -17.16 -1.92
N PHE A 261 5.87 -16.66 -0.71
CA PHE A 261 4.57 -16.32 -0.15
C PHE A 261 4.68 -15.10 0.76
N SER A 262 3.69 -14.22 0.73
CA SER A 262 3.58 -13.15 1.72
C SER A 262 2.18 -13.07 2.29
N ALA A 263 2.11 -12.68 3.56
CA ALA A 263 0.88 -12.50 4.31
C ALA A 263 0.82 -11.10 4.91
N ALA A 264 -0.32 -10.42 4.74
CA ALA A 264 -0.56 -9.10 5.30
C ALA A 264 -1.74 -9.10 6.27
N GLY A 265 -1.60 -8.39 7.38
CA GLY A 265 -2.63 -8.22 8.39
C GLY A 265 -2.34 -7.03 9.31
N ALA A 266 -3.08 -6.91 10.41
CA ALA A 266 -2.85 -5.84 11.39
C ALA A 266 -1.44 -5.87 11.99
N LYS A 267 -0.84 -7.07 12.08
CA LYS A 267 0.53 -7.25 12.56
C LYS A 267 1.60 -6.74 11.59
N GLY A 268 1.29 -6.50 10.31
CA GLY A 268 2.28 -6.11 9.30
C GLY A 268 2.19 -6.96 8.03
N LEU A 269 3.20 -6.82 7.17
CA LEU A 269 3.41 -7.63 5.96
C LEU A 269 4.68 -8.46 6.15
N PHE A 270 4.56 -9.76 5.93
CA PHE A 270 5.63 -10.75 6.13
C PHE A 270 5.91 -11.49 4.82
N HIS A 271 7.18 -11.73 4.53
CA HIS A 271 7.65 -12.34 3.28
C HIS A 271 8.39 -13.65 3.58
N PHE A 272 8.00 -14.72 2.89
CA PHE A 272 8.51 -16.06 3.14
C PHE A 272 9.01 -16.74 1.86
N GLN A 273 10.06 -17.53 2.04
CA GLN A 273 10.41 -18.64 1.17
C GLN A 273 10.05 -19.92 1.93
N PRO A 274 8.96 -20.63 1.55
CA PRO A 274 8.59 -21.88 2.20
C PRO A 274 9.72 -22.91 2.08
N ASP A 275 9.81 -23.80 3.06
CA ASP A 275 10.73 -24.93 2.99
C ASP A 275 10.29 -25.97 1.93
N GLU A 276 11.05 -27.06 1.78
CA GLU A 276 10.75 -28.11 0.80
C GLU A 276 9.39 -28.79 1.04
N SER A 277 8.87 -28.77 2.27
CA SER A 277 7.52 -29.24 2.60
C SER A 277 6.43 -28.21 2.32
N GLY A 278 6.77 -26.97 1.98
CA GLY A 278 5.81 -25.87 1.79
C GLY A 278 5.37 -25.25 3.12
N THR A 279 6.16 -25.36 4.16
CA THR A 279 5.82 -24.92 5.51
C THR A 279 6.47 -23.57 5.81
N ILE A 280 5.74 -22.69 6.51
CA ILE A 280 6.24 -21.41 7.04
C ILE A 280 5.79 -21.21 8.49
N THR A 281 6.52 -20.37 9.23
CA THR A 281 6.12 -19.91 10.57
C THR A 281 5.69 -18.46 10.51
N LEU A 282 4.51 -18.14 11.04
CA LEU A 282 3.94 -16.79 11.04
C LEU A 282 3.47 -16.41 12.45
N PRO A 283 3.55 -15.14 12.88
CA PRO A 283 2.95 -14.72 14.14
C PRO A 283 1.46 -15.06 14.20
N ALA A 284 0.96 -15.39 15.39
CA ALA A 284 -0.45 -15.66 15.60
C ALA A 284 -1.27 -14.39 15.27
N GLY A 285 -2.33 -14.52 14.49
CA GLY A 285 -3.08 -13.37 14.00
C GLY A 285 -4.02 -13.69 12.85
N LYS A 286 -4.64 -12.64 12.30
CA LYS A 286 -5.55 -12.73 11.16
C LYS A 286 -4.92 -12.05 9.94
N TYR A 287 -4.85 -12.79 8.84
CA TYR A 287 -4.07 -12.44 7.66
C TYR A 287 -4.82 -12.66 6.36
N LYS A 288 -4.35 -11.99 5.31
CA LYS A 288 -4.72 -12.22 3.93
C LYS A 288 -3.46 -12.62 3.17
N SER A 289 -3.55 -13.60 2.26
CA SER A 289 -2.46 -13.82 1.31
C SER A 289 -2.29 -12.52 0.51
N TYR A 290 -1.08 -11.97 0.51
CA TYR A 290 -0.78 -10.70 -0.12
C TYR A 290 -0.19 -10.89 -1.52
N ASP A 291 0.74 -11.81 -1.66
CA ASP A 291 1.25 -12.31 -2.92
C ASP A 291 1.82 -13.71 -2.75
N TRP A 292 1.91 -14.45 -3.85
CA TRP A 292 2.62 -15.72 -3.89
C TRP A 292 3.12 -16.00 -5.30
N SER A 293 4.18 -16.81 -5.40
CA SER A 293 4.63 -17.32 -6.68
C SER A 293 4.98 -18.80 -6.63
N LEU A 294 4.91 -19.45 -7.79
CA LEU A 294 5.38 -20.80 -8.03
C LEU A 294 6.28 -20.81 -9.25
N GLU A 295 7.27 -21.68 -9.26
CA GLU A 295 8.22 -21.85 -10.35
C GLU A 295 8.33 -23.31 -10.73
N GLN A 296 8.15 -23.62 -12.02
CA GLN A 296 8.26 -24.98 -12.54
C GLN A 296 8.96 -24.96 -13.90
N LYS A 297 9.62 -26.06 -14.26
CA LYS A 297 10.17 -26.26 -15.60
C LYS A 297 9.22 -27.14 -16.41
N ASP A 298 8.99 -26.78 -17.67
CA ASP A 298 8.30 -27.69 -18.60
C ASP A 298 9.21 -28.85 -19.04
N ASP A 299 8.68 -29.78 -19.83
CA ASP A 299 9.39 -30.97 -20.33
C ASP A 299 10.66 -30.64 -21.14
N LYS A 300 10.82 -29.37 -21.56
CA LYS A 300 11.99 -28.87 -22.29
C LYS A 300 12.96 -28.12 -21.37
N GLY A 301 12.76 -28.22 -20.05
CA GLY A 301 13.54 -27.52 -19.04
C GLY A 301 13.29 -26.01 -18.99
N ILE A 302 12.25 -25.51 -19.65
CA ILE A 302 11.99 -24.06 -19.75
C ILE A 302 11.26 -23.59 -18.49
N PRO A 303 11.77 -22.57 -17.78
CA PRO A 303 11.13 -22.08 -16.57
C PRO A 303 9.85 -21.33 -16.88
N TRP A 304 8.82 -21.65 -16.10
CA TRP A 304 7.55 -20.97 -15.99
C TRP A 304 7.40 -20.46 -14.57
N LYS A 305 6.87 -19.24 -14.45
CA LYS A 305 6.53 -18.65 -13.16
C LYS A 305 5.07 -18.22 -13.19
N ALA A 306 4.31 -18.66 -12.19
CA ALA A 306 3.01 -18.08 -11.91
C ALA A 306 3.13 -17.16 -10.70
N HIS A 307 2.50 -16.00 -10.79
CA HIS A 307 2.48 -15.01 -9.72
C HIS A 307 1.06 -14.50 -9.54
N ALA A 308 0.58 -14.47 -8.31
CA ALA A 308 -0.72 -13.92 -7.99
C ALA A 308 -0.62 -12.86 -6.88
N ASN A 309 -1.50 -11.88 -6.98
CA ASN A 309 -1.64 -10.83 -5.96
C ASN A 309 -2.80 -11.17 -5.02
N THR A 310 -2.95 -10.32 -4.00
CA THR A 310 -3.76 -10.50 -2.80
C THR A 310 -5.02 -11.36 -2.98
N GLY A 311 -5.07 -12.49 -2.28
CA GLY A 311 -6.24 -13.37 -2.18
C GLY A 311 -7.44 -12.63 -1.59
N ARG A 312 -8.67 -13.12 -1.75
CA ARG A 312 -9.87 -12.42 -1.24
C ARG A 312 -10.17 -12.75 0.22
N GLU A 313 -9.85 -13.96 0.63
CA GLU A 313 -10.22 -14.52 1.92
C GLU A 313 -9.18 -14.25 3.00
N TRP A 314 -9.67 -14.12 4.23
CA TRP A 314 -8.84 -14.03 5.42
C TRP A 314 -8.64 -15.43 6.02
N PHE A 315 -7.45 -15.67 6.57
CA PHE A 315 -7.14 -16.85 7.37
C PHE A 315 -6.62 -16.44 8.74
N VAL A 316 -6.63 -17.40 9.68
CA VAL A 316 -6.20 -17.21 11.06
C VAL A 316 -5.04 -18.14 11.34
N VAL A 317 -3.98 -17.60 11.91
CA VAL A 317 -2.87 -18.38 12.50
C VAL A 317 -3.05 -18.35 14.01
N ARG A 318 -3.06 -19.53 14.61
CA ARG A 318 -3.20 -19.69 16.06
C ARG A 318 -1.86 -20.15 16.63
N GLU A 319 -1.57 -19.71 17.85
CA GLU A 319 -0.36 -20.11 18.57
C GLU A 319 -0.24 -21.64 18.66
N GLY A 320 0.93 -22.16 18.26
CA GLY A 320 1.27 -23.59 18.31
C GLY A 320 0.43 -24.50 17.40
N ALA A 321 -0.45 -23.94 16.57
CA ALA A 321 -1.35 -24.68 15.70
C ALA A 321 -0.93 -24.56 14.23
N GLU A 322 -1.29 -25.59 13.46
CA GLU A 322 -1.13 -25.61 12.02
C GLU A 322 -2.39 -25.07 11.33
N THR A 323 -2.19 -24.22 10.33
CA THR A 323 -3.23 -23.71 9.42
C THR A 323 -2.88 -24.12 7.99
N GLU A 324 -3.72 -24.92 7.35
CA GLU A 324 -3.58 -25.24 5.94
C GLU A 324 -4.17 -24.14 5.06
N LEU A 325 -3.42 -23.71 4.03
CA LEU A 325 -3.89 -22.77 3.03
C LEU A 325 -3.79 -23.36 1.63
N SER A 326 -4.93 -23.36 0.95
CA SER A 326 -5.04 -23.73 -0.47
C SER A 326 -4.55 -22.57 -1.36
N VAL A 327 -3.24 -22.31 -1.32
CA VAL A 327 -2.56 -21.30 -2.15
C VAL A 327 -1.67 -22.00 -3.17
N GLY A 328 -1.60 -21.46 -4.39
CA GLY A 328 -0.81 -22.02 -5.48
C GLY A 328 -1.63 -22.94 -6.40
N ALA A 329 -1.02 -24.04 -6.85
CA ALA A 329 -1.63 -24.99 -7.79
C ALA A 329 -2.82 -25.76 -7.15
N PRO A 330 -3.81 -26.24 -7.93
CA PRO A 330 -3.94 -26.06 -9.38
C PRO A 330 -4.41 -24.66 -9.77
N LEU A 331 -3.94 -24.19 -10.93
CA LEU A 331 -4.41 -22.95 -11.54
C LEU A 331 -5.60 -23.24 -12.46
N VAL A 332 -6.63 -22.40 -12.40
CA VAL A 332 -7.86 -22.55 -13.17
C VAL A 332 -7.88 -21.53 -14.31
N SER A 333 -7.95 -22.02 -15.56
CA SER A 333 -8.22 -21.17 -16.73
C SER A 333 -9.71 -21.05 -16.96
N SER A 334 -10.24 -19.84 -16.82
CA SER A 334 -11.67 -19.54 -16.99
C SER A 334 -11.91 -18.73 -18.25
N LEU A 335 -12.92 -19.12 -19.04
CA LEU A 335 -13.40 -18.38 -20.21
C LEU A 335 -14.79 -17.80 -19.91
N LYS A 336 -14.91 -16.48 -19.94
CA LYS A 336 -16.19 -15.77 -19.83
C LYS A 336 -16.63 -15.28 -21.21
N VAL A 337 -17.93 -15.44 -21.51
CA VAL A 337 -18.56 -14.91 -22.71
C VAL A 337 -19.64 -13.91 -22.31
N THR A 338 -19.62 -12.72 -22.89
CA THR A 338 -20.67 -11.72 -22.75
C THR A 338 -21.18 -11.31 -24.12
N GLN A 339 -22.50 -11.21 -24.27
CA GLN A 339 -23.14 -10.76 -25.50
C GLN A 339 -23.71 -9.35 -25.29
N THR A 340 -23.40 -8.43 -26.19
CA THR A 340 -23.94 -7.06 -26.19
C THR A 340 -24.10 -6.60 -27.63
N ASP A 341 -25.29 -6.11 -28.00
CA ASP A 341 -25.60 -5.60 -29.34
C ASP A 341 -25.20 -6.55 -30.48
N GLY A 342 -25.44 -7.86 -30.29
CA GLY A 342 -25.12 -8.89 -31.27
C GLY A 342 -23.63 -9.24 -31.38
N GLN A 343 -22.76 -8.63 -30.56
CA GLN A 343 -21.34 -8.95 -30.48
C GLN A 343 -21.06 -9.88 -29.29
N PHE A 344 -20.20 -10.87 -29.51
CA PHE A 344 -19.68 -11.73 -28.45
C PHE A 344 -18.30 -11.24 -28.03
N ARG A 345 -18.16 -10.95 -26.73
CA ARG A 345 -16.86 -10.68 -26.12
C ARG A 345 -16.45 -11.88 -25.28
N PHE A 346 -15.26 -12.39 -25.58
CA PHE A 346 -14.62 -13.48 -24.86
C PHE A 346 -13.54 -12.90 -23.96
N SER A 347 -13.42 -13.42 -22.74
CA SER A 347 -12.37 -13.03 -21.80
C SER A 347 -11.84 -14.26 -21.11
N GLN A 348 -10.55 -14.53 -21.29
CA GLN A 348 -9.85 -15.59 -20.57
C GLN A 348 -9.15 -14.98 -19.35
N SER A 349 -9.18 -15.70 -18.23
CA SER A 349 -8.42 -15.34 -17.02
C SER A 349 -7.85 -16.59 -16.37
N LEU A 350 -6.69 -16.45 -15.73
CA LEU A 350 -6.13 -17.47 -14.86
C LEU A 350 -6.39 -17.10 -13.41
N GLN A 351 -6.86 -18.07 -12.65
CA GLN A 351 -7.21 -17.88 -11.24
C GLN A 351 -6.53 -18.95 -10.38
N GLY A 352 -6.10 -18.55 -9.18
CA GLY A 352 -5.72 -19.49 -8.14
C GLY A 352 -6.94 -20.01 -7.38
N GLN A 353 -6.70 -20.88 -6.39
CA GLN A 353 -7.76 -21.51 -5.63
C GLN A 353 -8.57 -20.52 -4.76
N LEU A 354 -8.00 -19.37 -4.39
CA LEU A 354 -8.67 -18.29 -3.65
C LEU A 354 -9.28 -17.22 -4.57
N LYS A 355 -9.47 -17.53 -5.86
CA LYS A 355 -10.01 -16.63 -6.92
C LYS A 355 -9.16 -15.37 -7.12
N GLU A 356 -7.89 -15.43 -6.76
CA GLU A 356 -6.87 -14.45 -7.06
C GLU A 356 -6.54 -14.47 -8.55
N SER A 357 -6.22 -13.31 -9.13
CA SER A 357 -5.77 -13.24 -10.51
C SER A 357 -4.32 -13.69 -10.60
N VAL A 358 -4.04 -14.61 -11.52
CA VAL A 358 -2.71 -15.17 -11.74
C VAL A 358 -2.13 -14.62 -13.04
N SER A 359 -0.89 -14.16 -12.98
CA SER A 359 -0.06 -13.86 -14.14
C SER A 359 0.91 -15.01 -14.39
N LEU A 360 1.24 -15.24 -15.66
CA LEU A 360 2.21 -16.26 -16.07
C LEU A 360 3.34 -15.62 -16.86
N THR A 361 4.56 -16.09 -16.60
CA THR A 361 5.73 -15.81 -17.44
C THR A 361 6.41 -17.11 -17.85
N ARG A 362 7.08 -17.08 -19.00
CA ARG A 362 7.88 -18.16 -19.58
C ARG A 362 9.23 -17.57 -19.95
N LYS A 363 10.32 -18.09 -19.36
CA LYS A 363 11.67 -17.49 -19.44
C LYS A 363 11.68 -16.00 -19.05
N GLY A 364 10.92 -15.63 -18.03
CA GLY A 364 10.79 -14.25 -17.57
C GLY A 364 9.95 -13.33 -18.46
N SER A 365 9.46 -13.80 -19.61
CA SER A 365 8.66 -13.01 -20.55
C SER A 365 7.21 -13.46 -20.56
N ARG A 366 6.29 -12.55 -20.90
CA ARG A 366 4.87 -12.88 -21.11
C ARG A 366 4.77 -13.95 -22.22
N PRO A 367 4.09 -15.09 -21.98
CA PRO A 367 3.97 -16.14 -23.00
C PRO A 367 3.11 -15.67 -24.18
N PRO A 368 3.11 -16.37 -25.34
CA PRO A 368 2.18 -16.09 -26.42
C PRO A 368 0.72 -16.11 -25.93
N ALA A 369 -0.10 -15.20 -26.45
CA ALA A 369 -1.50 -15.13 -26.05
C ALA A 369 -2.25 -16.45 -26.33
N PRO A 370 -3.19 -16.86 -25.46
CA PRO A 370 -4.00 -18.05 -25.70
C PRO A 370 -4.80 -17.94 -27.01
N LYS A 371 -5.12 -19.09 -27.60
CA LYS A 371 -5.97 -19.18 -28.79
C LYS A 371 -7.37 -19.64 -28.39
N LEU A 372 -8.39 -19.09 -29.05
CA LEU A 372 -9.79 -19.45 -28.89
C LEU A 372 -10.29 -20.10 -30.17
N ARG A 373 -10.72 -21.36 -30.11
CA ARG A 373 -11.38 -22.03 -31.23
C ARG A 373 -12.89 -21.98 -31.04
N LEU A 374 -13.59 -21.47 -32.05
CA LEU A 374 -15.04 -21.38 -32.12
C LEU A 374 -15.53 -22.34 -33.20
N VAL A 375 -16.35 -23.32 -32.81
CA VAL A 375 -16.92 -24.30 -33.73
C VAL A 375 -18.45 -24.26 -33.59
N SER A 376 -19.18 -24.08 -34.69
CA SER A 376 -20.64 -24.22 -34.67
C SER A 376 -21.03 -25.69 -34.46
N LYS A 377 -22.23 -25.91 -33.92
CA LYS A 377 -22.75 -27.28 -33.71
C LYS A 377 -22.83 -28.09 -35.01
N THR A 378 -23.07 -27.42 -36.15
CA THR A 378 -23.13 -28.04 -37.48
C THR A 378 -21.77 -28.26 -38.12
N GLY A 379 -20.71 -27.60 -37.62
CA GLY A 379 -19.37 -27.62 -38.19
C GLY A 379 -19.13 -26.63 -39.33
N ASP A 380 -20.16 -25.95 -39.83
CA ASP A 380 -20.04 -24.98 -40.94
C ASP A 380 -19.26 -23.70 -40.57
N TYR A 381 -19.02 -23.48 -39.28
CA TYR A 381 -18.18 -22.42 -38.76
C TYR A 381 -17.09 -23.02 -37.89
N ASP A 382 -15.83 -22.86 -38.28
CA ASP A 382 -14.66 -23.18 -37.47
C ASP A 382 -13.64 -22.04 -37.62
N LYS A 383 -13.44 -21.30 -36.54
CA LYS A 383 -12.49 -20.17 -36.52
C LYS A 383 -11.61 -20.25 -35.28
N THR A 384 -10.33 -20.00 -35.47
CA THR A 384 -9.38 -19.79 -34.38
C THR A 384 -9.04 -18.31 -34.29
N LEU A 385 -9.30 -17.74 -33.12
CA LEU A 385 -8.98 -16.36 -32.76
C LEU A 385 -7.81 -16.36 -31.77
N THR A 386 -7.13 -15.22 -31.66
CA THR A 386 -6.06 -15.01 -30.67
C THR A 386 -6.52 -13.95 -29.69
N PHE A 387 -6.35 -14.18 -28.40
CA PHE A 387 -6.64 -13.15 -27.41
C PHE A 387 -5.65 -12.00 -27.52
N GLU A 388 -6.12 -10.79 -27.25
CA GLU A 388 -5.25 -9.66 -26.97
C GLU A 388 -4.99 -9.59 -25.47
N TYR A 389 -3.76 -9.25 -25.14
CA TYR A 389 -3.38 -9.01 -23.77
C TYR A 389 -3.85 -7.62 -23.34
N GLY A 390 -4.75 -7.60 -22.36
CA GLY A 390 -5.10 -6.39 -21.61
C GLY A 390 -4.10 -6.04 -20.54
#